data_AF-A0A2U0AFJ9-F1
#
_entry.id   AF-A0A2U0AFJ9-F1
#
_cell.length_a   1.000
_cell.length_b   1.000
_cell.length_c   1.000
_cell.angle_alpha   90.00
_cell.angle_beta   90.00
_cell.angle_gamma   90.00
#
_symmetry.space_group_name_H-M   'P 1'
#
loop_
_entity.id
_entity.type
_entity.pdbx_description
1 polymer ?
#
loop_
_entity_poly.entity_id
_entity_poly.type
_entity_poly.pdbx_seq_one_letter_code
_entity_poly.pdbx_strand_id
1 'polypeptide(L)'
;MHETTWQLLPRELDDDKRFKQALLDVHHEIYDEYFHDDPLINNRLGFHLHAYRRTSGWRVVLILTPWMLSRLLFPENDPHIVIPEGWSGEERCGTDYQVLGPSLRLGWSGNYMQSHLNFHSRLGHYLLQPILMNMQNYDSPKQAFKAWNGAINTRDKSMQRIRRDCPWQEEVSRLEFLQKHPG
;
A
#
# COMPACT_ATOMS: atom_id res chain seq x y z
N MET A 1 26.22 -15.07 3.92
CA MET A 1 25.14 -14.31 3.26
C MET A 1 25.02 -13.02 4.03
N HIS A 2 25.24 -11.87 3.39
CA HIS A 2 24.97 -10.60 4.06
C HIS A 2 23.47 -10.51 4.27
N GLU A 3 23.02 -10.38 5.52
CA GLU A 3 21.61 -10.12 5.79
C GLU A 3 21.29 -8.73 5.24
N THR A 4 20.59 -8.69 4.12
CA THR A 4 20.13 -7.46 3.52
C THR A 4 19.08 -6.82 4.43
N THR A 5 19.47 -5.77 5.15
CA THR A 5 18.58 -5.09 6.09
C THR A 5 17.66 -4.11 5.38
N TRP A 6 16.41 -3.98 5.86
CA TRP A 6 15.51 -2.92 5.45
C TRP A 6 16.11 -1.55 5.77
N GLN A 7 16.38 -0.77 4.74
CA GLN A 7 16.63 0.67 4.91
C GLN A 7 15.29 1.35 5.24
N LEU A 8 15.17 1.81 6.48
CA LEU A 8 13.97 2.50 6.97
C LEU A 8 13.91 3.96 6.48
N LEU A 9 12.79 4.63 6.77
CA LEU A 9 12.68 6.07 6.60
C LEU A 9 13.82 6.78 7.36
N PRO A 10 14.49 7.77 6.75
CA PRO A 10 15.50 8.57 7.44
C PRO A 10 14.92 9.28 8.67
N ARG A 11 15.71 9.38 9.75
CA ARG A 11 15.27 9.98 11.03
C ARG A 11 14.84 11.44 10.89
N GLU A 12 15.42 12.17 9.95
CA GLU A 12 15.02 13.54 9.63
C GLU A 12 13.57 13.67 9.15
N LEU A 13 12.98 12.56 8.67
CA LEU A 13 11.58 12.46 8.26
C LEU A 13 10.68 11.91 9.38
N ASP A 14 11.10 11.90 10.64
CA ASP A 14 10.25 11.43 11.73
C ASP A 14 9.03 12.31 12.02
N ASP A 15 9.14 13.60 11.72
CA ASP A 15 8.02 14.53 11.77
C ASP A 15 7.02 14.30 10.62
N ASP A 16 5.73 14.22 10.94
CA ASP A 16 4.67 13.93 9.97
C ASP A 16 4.59 14.96 8.84
N LYS A 17 4.82 16.24 9.14
CA LYS A 17 4.73 17.30 8.15
C LYS A 17 5.90 17.22 7.18
N ARG A 18 7.12 17.04 7.69
CA ARG A 18 8.33 16.83 6.89
C ARG A 18 8.24 15.57 6.03
N PHE A 19 7.77 14.46 6.61
CA PHE A 19 7.54 13.23 5.87
C PHE A 19 6.57 13.42 4.69
N LYS A 20 5.41 14.03 4.94
CA LYS A 20 4.40 14.26 3.89
C LYS A 20 4.93 15.16 2.78
N GLN A 21 5.68 16.19 3.13
CA GLN A 21 6.31 17.07 2.14
C GLN A 21 7.34 16.29 1.31
N ALA A 22 8.28 15.61 1.97
CA ALA A 22 9.29 14.80 1.28
C ALA A 22 8.68 13.74 0.37
N LEU A 23 7.57 13.12 0.79
CA LEU A 23 6.85 12.15 -0.01
C LEU A 23 6.28 12.77 -1.30
N LEU A 24 5.69 13.96 -1.21
CA LEU A 24 5.20 14.69 -2.39
C LEU A 24 6.35 15.11 -3.30
N ASP A 25 7.42 15.67 -2.73
CA ASP A 25 8.60 16.11 -3.48
C ASP A 25 9.20 14.94 -4.28
N VAL A 26 9.36 13.78 -3.64
CA VAL A 26 9.85 12.56 -4.31
C VAL A 26 8.93 12.13 -5.46
N HIS A 27 7.61 12.21 -5.30
CA HIS A 27 6.70 11.85 -6.38
C HIS A 27 6.69 12.88 -7.51
N HIS A 28 6.93 14.16 -7.21
CA HIS A 28 7.15 15.18 -8.23
C HIS A 28 8.46 14.93 -9.00
N GLU A 29 9.55 14.61 -8.30
CA GLU A 29 10.83 14.24 -8.93
C GLU A 29 10.68 13.03 -9.86
N ILE A 30 10.04 11.95 -9.37
CA ILE A 30 9.74 10.77 -10.17
C ILE A 30 8.91 11.14 -11.42
N TYR A 31 7.95 12.05 -11.27
CA TYR A 31 7.13 12.47 -12.40
C TYR A 31 7.95 13.20 -13.45
N ASP A 32 8.71 14.20 -13.03
CA ASP A 32 9.52 15.02 -13.92
C ASP A 32 10.56 14.16 -14.65
N GLU A 33 11.16 13.18 -13.98
CA GLU A 33 12.21 12.34 -14.56
C GLU A 33 11.66 11.22 -15.47
N TYR A 34 10.55 10.56 -15.09
CA TYR A 34 10.11 9.32 -15.75
C TYR A 34 8.77 9.41 -16.48
N PHE A 35 7.91 10.38 -16.15
CA PHE A 35 6.51 10.38 -16.58
C PHE A 35 6.04 11.64 -17.29
N HIS A 36 6.78 12.75 -17.24
CA HIS A 36 6.29 14.03 -17.74
C HIS A 36 5.87 14.00 -19.21
N ASP A 37 6.61 13.24 -20.03
CA ASP A 37 6.39 13.07 -21.47
C ASP A 37 5.51 11.86 -21.83
N ASP A 38 5.07 11.05 -20.85
CA ASP A 38 4.28 9.85 -21.13
C ASP A 38 2.80 10.22 -21.41
N PRO A 39 2.28 9.92 -22.62
CA PRO A 39 0.90 10.26 -23.00
C PRO A 39 -0.17 9.48 -22.21
N LEU A 40 0.22 8.42 -21.49
CA LEU A 40 -0.68 7.66 -20.63
C LEU A 40 -0.92 8.33 -19.27
N ILE A 41 -0.16 9.37 -18.95
CA ILE A 41 -0.20 10.04 -17.65
C ILE A 41 -1.29 11.11 -17.62
N ASN A 42 -2.11 11.09 -16.57
CA ASN A 42 -3.20 12.04 -16.43
C ASN A 42 -2.79 13.25 -15.58
N ASN A 43 -2.15 14.21 -16.24
CA ASN A 43 -1.64 15.44 -15.62
C ASN A 43 -2.72 16.31 -14.97
N ARG A 44 -4.01 16.11 -15.30
CA ARG A 44 -5.14 16.83 -14.70
C ARG A 44 -5.38 16.46 -13.23
N LEU A 45 -4.86 15.32 -12.78
CA LEU A 45 -5.10 14.83 -11.42
C LEU A 45 -4.15 15.41 -10.39
N GLY A 46 -2.96 15.85 -10.78
CA GLY A 46 -1.94 16.31 -9.83
C GLY A 46 -1.59 15.28 -8.75
N PHE A 47 -1.11 15.76 -7.60
CA PHE A 47 -0.62 14.94 -6.49
C PHE A 47 -1.42 15.25 -5.23
N HIS A 48 -2.01 14.21 -4.62
CA HIS A 48 -2.84 14.38 -3.43
C HIS A 48 -2.57 13.32 -2.38
N LEU A 49 -2.15 13.75 -1.20
CA LEU A 49 -2.16 12.95 0.02
C LEU A 49 -3.56 12.99 0.63
N HIS A 50 -4.34 11.93 0.43
CA HIS A 50 -5.74 11.88 0.85
C HIS A 50 -5.91 11.46 2.30
N ALA A 51 -5.10 10.50 2.75
CA ALA A 51 -5.17 9.98 4.10
C ALA A 51 -3.78 9.64 4.61
N TYR A 52 -3.58 9.87 5.90
CA TYR A 52 -2.37 9.54 6.64
C TYR A 52 -2.75 9.03 8.02
N ARG A 53 -2.13 7.93 8.46
CA ARG A 53 -2.22 7.45 9.84
C ARG A 53 -0.99 6.65 10.22
N ARG A 54 -0.71 6.62 11.52
CA ARG A 54 0.22 5.66 12.13
C ARG A 54 -0.57 4.54 12.77
N THR A 55 -0.23 3.29 12.49
CA THR A 55 -0.93 2.13 13.05
C THR A 55 -0.03 0.91 13.06
N SER A 56 0.03 0.20 14.18
CA SER A 56 0.77 -1.08 14.32
C SER A 56 2.23 -1.01 13.87
N GLY A 57 2.93 0.09 14.13
CA GLY A 57 4.34 0.28 13.70
C GLY A 57 4.52 0.61 12.22
N TRP A 58 3.45 1.06 11.55
CA TRP A 58 3.49 1.50 10.14
C TRP A 58 2.94 2.91 9.98
N ARG A 59 3.57 3.68 9.10
CA ARG A 59 2.96 4.88 8.50
C ARG A 59 2.22 4.44 7.25
N VAL A 60 0.91 4.68 7.22
CA VAL A 60 0.06 4.31 6.10
C VAL A 60 -0.44 5.56 5.42
N VAL A 61 -0.14 5.67 4.14
CA VAL A 61 -0.49 6.82 3.29
C VAL A 61 -1.39 6.34 2.17
N LEU A 62 -2.44 7.11 1.88
CA LEU A 62 -3.15 7.02 0.61
C LEU A 62 -2.76 8.21 -0.26
N ILE A 63 -2.14 7.94 -1.41
CA ILE A 63 -1.67 8.95 -2.34
C ILE A 63 -2.29 8.74 -3.72
N LEU A 64 -2.78 9.83 -4.29
CA LEU A 64 -3.15 9.94 -5.70
C LEU A 64 -2.03 10.67 -6.42
N THR A 65 -1.58 10.08 -7.52
CA THR A 65 -0.65 10.68 -8.49
C THR A 65 -1.29 10.68 -9.88
N PRO A 66 -0.68 11.36 -10.87
CA PRO A 66 -1.15 11.31 -12.25
C PRO A 66 -1.23 9.90 -12.87
N TRP A 67 -0.47 8.92 -12.33
CA TRP A 67 -0.41 7.55 -12.85
C TRP A 67 -1.07 6.49 -11.96
N MET A 68 -1.33 6.77 -10.69
CA MET A 68 -2.02 5.81 -9.82
C MET A 68 -2.68 6.42 -8.58
N LEU A 69 -3.72 5.75 -8.09
CA LEU A 69 -4.10 5.80 -6.68
C LEU A 69 -3.48 4.59 -5.98
N SER A 70 -2.72 4.83 -4.91
CA SER A 70 -2.03 3.78 -4.19
C SER A 70 -2.03 3.98 -2.68
N ARG A 71 -1.89 2.87 -1.96
CA ARG A 71 -1.55 2.88 -0.55
C ARG A 71 -0.07 2.57 -0.38
N LEU A 72 0.62 3.43 0.36
CA LEU A 72 2.01 3.24 0.73
C LEU A 72 2.09 2.88 2.22
N LEU A 73 2.93 1.92 2.56
CA LEU A 73 3.19 1.50 3.93
C LEU A 73 4.70 1.60 4.20
N PHE A 74 5.05 2.45 5.15
CA PHE A 74 6.42 2.64 5.59
C PHE A 74 6.57 2.05 7.00
N PRO A 75 7.51 1.11 7.21
CA PRO A 75 7.74 0.54 8.52
C PRO A 75 8.43 1.55 9.44
N GLU A 76 7.99 1.65 10.70
CA GLU A 76 8.67 2.45 11.73
C GLU A 76 9.85 1.71 12.37
N ASN A 77 9.86 0.38 12.29
CA ASN A 77 10.94 -0.51 12.75
C ASN A 77 11.16 -1.61 11.70
N ASP A 78 12.26 -2.35 11.77
CA ASP A 78 12.50 -3.48 10.86
C ASP A 78 11.30 -4.45 10.84
N PRO A 79 10.62 -4.62 9.69
CA PRO A 79 9.44 -5.47 9.61
C PRO A 79 9.77 -6.97 9.56
N HIS A 80 11.06 -7.34 9.54
CA HIS A 80 11.54 -8.72 9.41
C HIS A 80 10.98 -9.45 8.18
N ILE A 81 10.75 -8.69 7.11
CA ILE A 81 10.32 -9.22 5.80
C ILE A 81 11.57 -9.48 4.97
N VAL A 82 11.68 -10.65 4.35
CA VAL A 82 12.81 -10.95 3.47
C VAL A 82 12.80 -10.02 2.26
N ILE A 83 13.93 -9.36 2.01
CA ILE A 83 14.15 -8.55 0.81
C ILE A 83 14.55 -9.48 -0.35
N PRO A 84 13.82 -9.48 -1.47
CA PRO A 84 14.22 -10.24 -2.66
C PRO A 84 15.59 -9.81 -3.19
N GLU A 85 16.27 -10.71 -3.89
CA GLU A 85 17.54 -10.41 -4.56
C GLU A 85 17.40 -9.24 -5.54
N GLY A 86 18.40 -8.34 -5.60
CA GLY A 86 18.36 -7.15 -6.42
C GLY A 86 17.50 -6.00 -5.88
N TRP A 87 16.93 -6.16 -4.69
CA TRP A 87 16.03 -5.18 -4.06
C TRP A 87 16.53 -4.61 -2.75
N SER A 88 17.81 -4.81 -2.41
CA SER A 88 18.44 -4.06 -1.32
C SER A 88 18.51 -2.57 -1.62
N GLY A 89 18.64 -1.76 -0.57
CA GLY A 89 18.82 -0.31 -0.74
C GLY A 89 20.09 0.03 -1.50
N GLU A 90 21.16 -0.74 -1.30
CA GLU A 90 22.43 -0.59 -2.02
C GLU A 90 22.26 -0.90 -3.52
N GLU A 91 21.66 -2.03 -3.86
CA GLU A 91 21.44 -2.45 -5.25
C GLU A 91 20.45 -1.53 -5.99
N ARG A 92 19.46 -0.97 -5.28
CA ARG A 92 18.47 -0.08 -5.87
C ARG A 92 18.91 1.38 -5.95
N CYS A 93 19.93 1.79 -5.19
CA CYS A 93 20.42 3.16 -5.23
C CYS A 93 21.01 3.50 -6.61
N GLY A 94 20.56 4.61 -7.21
CA GLY A 94 21.03 5.06 -8.52
C GLY A 94 20.53 4.23 -9.71
N THR A 95 19.57 3.33 -9.50
CA THR A 95 18.91 2.58 -10.58
C THR A 95 17.65 3.30 -11.04
N ASP A 96 17.23 3.05 -12.29
CA ASP A 96 15.98 3.58 -12.83
C ASP A 96 14.79 3.25 -11.94
N TYR A 97 13.88 4.23 -11.83
CA TYR A 97 12.65 4.07 -11.05
C TYR A 97 11.77 2.94 -11.60
N GLN A 98 11.25 2.12 -10.69
CA GLN A 98 10.28 1.08 -10.99
C GLN A 98 9.01 1.33 -10.18
N VAL A 99 7.87 1.50 -10.89
CA VAL A 99 6.57 1.76 -10.25
C VAL A 99 6.18 0.64 -9.29
N LEU A 100 6.33 -0.60 -9.74
CA LEU A 100 5.98 -1.80 -9.00
C LEU A 100 7.21 -2.71 -8.93
N GLY A 101 7.79 -2.84 -7.75
CA GLY A 101 8.79 -3.87 -7.48
C GLY A 101 8.18 -5.25 -7.22
N PRO A 102 8.92 -6.15 -6.57
CA PRO A 102 8.60 -7.55 -6.48
C PRO A 102 7.38 -7.71 -5.58
N SER A 103 6.47 -8.57 -6.02
CA SER A 103 5.23 -8.82 -5.31
C SER A 103 5.50 -9.69 -4.08
N LEU A 104 5.15 -9.17 -2.92
CA LEU A 104 5.16 -9.86 -1.63
C LEU A 104 3.72 -10.18 -1.21
N ARG A 105 3.48 -11.42 -0.76
CA ARG A 105 2.23 -11.82 -0.12
C ARG A 105 2.42 -11.78 1.39
N LEU A 106 1.82 -10.79 2.04
CA LEU A 106 1.95 -10.58 3.48
C LEU A 106 0.66 -10.98 4.16
N GLY A 107 0.76 -11.82 5.19
CA GLY A 107 -0.37 -12.17 6.04
C GLY A 107 -0.63 -11.08 7.06
N TRP A 108 -1.81 -10.47 7.03
CA TRP A 108 -2.29 -9.55 8.06
C TRP A 108 -3.59 -10.09 8.67
N SER A 109 -3.56 -10.52 9.93
CA SER A 109 -4.73 -10.98 10.69
C SER A 109 -5.60 -12.01 9.91
N GLY A 110 -4.96 -13.00 9.27
CA GLY A 110 -5.63 -14.05 8.50
C GLY A 110 -6.02 -13.69 7.06
N ASN A 111 -5.80 -12.44 6.62
CA ASN A 111 -5.96 -12.04 5.22
C ASN A 111 -4.60 -11.84 4.56
N TYR A 112 -4.40 -12.42 3.39
CA TYR A 112 -3.22 -12.14 2.57
C TYR A 112 -3.42 -10.85 1.79
N MET A 113 -2.49 -9.91 1.94
CA MET A 113 -2.41 -8.72 1.13
C MET A 113 -1.23 -8.82 0.18
N GLN A 114 -1.49 -8.64 -1.11
CA GLN A 114 -0.44 -8.48 -2.11
C GLN A 114 0.05 -7.03 -2.06
N SER A 115 1.35 -6.85 -1.87
CA SER A 115 2.02 -5.56 -1.90
C SER A 115 3.30 -5.67 -2.70
N HIS A 116 3.79 -4.58 -3.26
CA HIS A 116 5.05 -4.53 -3.97
C HIS A 116 6.09 -3.87 -3.07
N LEU A 117 7.25 -4.51 -2.92
CA LEU A 117 8.39 -3.85 -2.29
C LEU A 117 8.89 -2.77 -3.23
N ASN A 118 9.08 -1.56 -2.73
CA ASN A 118 9.68 -0.45 -3.46
C ASN A 118 10.79 0.18 -2.63
N PHE A 119 11.68 0.89 -3.30
CA PHE A 119 12.78 1.64 -2.69
C PHE A 119 12.91 3.00 -3.34
N HIS A 120 13.17 4.02 -2.52
CA HIS A 120 13.63 5.33 -2.99
C HIS A 120 14.72 5.84 -2.05
N SER A 121 15.80 6.40 -2.57
CA SER A 121 16.97 6.82 -1.78
C SER A 121 16.62 7.76 -0.62
N ARG A 122 15.64 8.65 -0.82
CA ARG A 122 15.15 9.59 0.20
C ARG A 122 14.09 9.01 1.16
N LEU A 123 13.47 7.88 0.83
CA LEU A 123 12.36 7.31 1.62
C LEU A 123 12.69 5.94 2.23
N GLY A 124 13.79 5.31 1.81
CA GLY A 124 14.08 3.91 2.14
C GLY A 124 13.13 2.95 1.44
N HIS A 125 12.99 1.76 2.02
CA HIS A 125 12.08 0.72 1.56
C HIS A 125 10.66 0.97 2.06
N TYR A 126 9.70 0.70 1.20
CA TYR A 126 8.28 0.80 1.51
C TYR A 126 7.49 -0.23 0.73
N LEU A 127 6.29 -0.53 1.21
CA LEU A 127 5.35 -1.38 0.49
C LEU A 127 4.35 -0.50 -0.27
N LEU A 128 4.11 -0.83 -1.52
CA LEU A 128 3.13 -0.17 -2.37
C LEU A 128 2.00 -1.14 -2.72
N GLN A 129 0.77 -0.67 -2.56
CA GLN A 129 -0.44 -1.40 -2.95
C GLN A 129 -1.19 -0.56 -3.99
N PRO A 130 -1.18 -0.97 -5.28
CA PRO A 130 -1.94 -0.26 -6.30
C PRO A 130 -3.44 -0.45 -6.04
N ILE A 131 -4.21 0.63 -6.14
CA ILE A 131 -5.66 0.63 -5.96
C ILE A 131 -6.34 0.94 -7.29
N LEU A 132 -5.91 2.01 -7.96
CA LEU A 132 -6.32 2.36 -9.33
C LEU A 132 -5.05 2.65 -10.13
N MET A 133 -4.94 2.06 -11.32
CA MET A 133 -3.80 2.26 -12.22
C MET A 133 -4.19 2.91 -13.55
N ASN A 134 -5.44 2.75 -13.99
CA ASN A 134 -5.91 3.42 -15.21
C ASN A 134 -6.47 4.80 -14.86
N MET A 135 -5.57 5.77 -14.73
CA MET A 135 -5.92 7.12 -14.27
C MET A 135 -6.55 8.00 -15.35
N GLN A 136 -6.41 7.65 -16.63
CA GLN A 136 -6.99 8.39 -17.76
C GLN A 136 -8.53 8.46 -17.72
N ASN A 137 -9.17 7.52 -17.02
CA ASN A 137 -10.63 7.44 -16.86
C ASN A 137 -11.23 8.47 -15.90
N TYR A 138 -10.39 9.32 -15.27
CA TYR A 138 -10.84 10.27 -14.25
C TYR A 138 -10.52 11.71 -14.67
N ASP A 139 -11.52 12.57 -14.69
CA ASP A 139 -11.36 13.98 -15.01
C ASP A 139 -10.92 14.83 -13.81
N SER A 140 -11.01 14.27 -12.59
CA SER A 140 -10.61 14.97 -11.37
C SER A 140 -10.23 14.02 -10.24
N PRO A 141 -9.43 14.50 -9.26
CA PRO A 141 -9.14 13.77 -8.03
C PRO A 141 -10.39 13.30 -7.29
N LYS A 142 -11.41 14.17 -7.23
CA LYS A 142 -12.70 13.87 -6.58
C LYS A 142 -13.37 12.64 -7.20
N GLN A 143 -13.29 12.47 -8.52
CA GLN A 143 -13.85 11.32 -9.21
C GLN A 143 -13.07 10.03 -8.90
N ALA A 144 -11.73 10.10 -8.92
CA ALA A 144 -10.88 8.97 -8.56
C ALA A 144 -11.13 8.49 -7.12
N PHE A 145 -11.19 9.41 -6.15
CA PHE A 145 -11.52 9.06 -4.76
C PHE A 145 -12.95 8.55 -4.59
N LYS A 146 -13.92 9.08 -5.35
CA LYS A 146 -15.29 8.56 -5.35
C LYS A 146 -15.33 7.11 -5.86
N ALA A 147 -14.59 6.78 -6.92
CA ALA A 147 -14.49 5.42 -7.44
C ALA A 147 -13.88 4.47 -6.41
N TRP A 148 -12.81 4.90 -5.73
CA TRP A 148 -12.20 4.14 -4.64
C TRP A 148 -13.16 3.89 -3.46
N ASN A 149 -13.88 4.91 -3.01
CA ASN A 149 -14.89 4.76 -1.95
C ASN A 149 -16.00 3.77 -2.36
N GLY A 150 -16.40 3.76 -3.64
CA GLY A 150 -17.32 2.78 -4.19
C GLY A 150 -16.77 1.34 -4.13
N ALA A 151 -15.48 1.15 -4.42
CA ALA A 151 -14.82 -0.14 -4.35
C ALA A 151 -14.68 -0.65 -2.90
N ILE A 152 -14.37 0.23 -1.93
CA ILE A 152 -14.37 -0.12 -0.50
C ILE A 152 -15.76 -0.56 -0.06
N ASN A 153 -16.79 0.23 -0.35
CA ASN A 153 -18.16 -0.09 0.05
C ASN A 153 -18.66 -1.40 -0.55
N THR A 154 -18.25 -1.71 -1.79
CA THR A 154 -18.57 -2.99 -2.43
C THR A 154 -17.82 -4.15 -1.77
N ARG A 155 -16.53 -3.97 -1.44
CA ARG A 155 -15.73 -4.97 -0.71
C ARG A 155 -16.29 -5.23 0.69
N ASP A 156 -16.69 -4.19 1.42
CA ASP A 156 -17.29 -4.32 2.74
C ASP A 156 -18.63 -5.04 2.69
N LYS A 157 -19.47 -4.72 1.70
CA LYS A 157 -20.73 -5.44 1.45
C LYS A 157 -20.51 -6.91 1.06
N SER A 158 -19.50 -7.20 0.25
CA SER A 158 -19.13 -8.58 -0.10
C SER A 158 -18.56 -9.34 1.08
N MET A 159 -17.73 -8.71 1.93
CA MET A 159 -17.21 -9.31 3.18
C MET A 159 -18.34 -9.54 4.19
N GLN A 160 -19.32 -8.65 4.28
CA GLN A 160 -20.52 -8.84 5.10
C GLN A 160 -21.40 -9.98 4.57
N ARG A 161 -21.54 -10.13 3.24
CA ARG A 161 -22.25 -11.27 2.62
C ARG A 161 -21.52 -12.59 2.88
N ILE A 162 -20.19 -12.65 2.67
CA ILE A 162 -19.38 -13.85 2.96
C ILE A 162 -19.46 -14.24 4.44
N ARG A 163 -19.45 -13.26 5.37
CA ARG A 163 -19.67 -13.53 6.81
C ARG A 163 -21.07 -14.07 7.10
N ARG A 164 -22.07 -13.63 6.35
CA ARG A 164 -23.47 -14.06 6.51
C ARG A 164 -23.74 -15.42 5.84
N ASP A 165 -23.00 -15.74 4.79
CA ASP A 165 -23.18 -16.93 3.95
C ASP A 165 -22.21 -18.07 4.30
N CYS A 166 -21.43 -17.97 5.39
CA CYS A 166 -20.60 -19.07 5.91
C CYS A 166 -21.46 -20.04 6.75
N PRO A 167 -21.89 -21.21 6.23
CA PRO A 167 -22.76 -22.14 6.95
C PRO A 167 -22.01 -22.90 8.07
N TRP A 168 -20.67 -22.89 8.00
CA TRP A 168 -19.80 -23.59 8.94
C TRP A 168 -19.79 -23.00 10.36
N GLN A 169 -20.20 -21.74 10.57
CA GLN A 169 -20.28 -21.16 11.92
C GLN A 169 -21.51 -21.64 12.71
N GLU A 170 -22.58 -22.09 12.04
CA GLU A 170 -23.72 -22.70 12.73
C GLU A 170 -23.45 -24.16 13.13
N GLU A 171 -22.68 -24.91 12.32
CA GLU A 171 -22.33 -26.31 12.64
C GLU A 171 -21.31 -26.42 13.78
N VAL A 172 -20.29 -25.55 13.83
CA VAL A 172 -19.33 -25.52 14.95
C VAL A 172 -20.03 -25.07 16.24
N SER A 173 -20.96 -24.10 16.17
CA SER A 173 -21.73 -23.68 17.34
C SER A 173 -22.69 -24.77 17.86
N ARG A 174 -23.31 -25.57 16.97
CA ARG A 174 -24.17 -26.69 17.37
C ARG A 174 -23.39 -27.84 18.00
N LEU A 175 -22.21 -28.17 17.46
CA LEU A 175 -21.35 -29.24 18.00
C LEU A 175 -20.76 -28.86 19.37
N GLU A 176 -20.39 -27.59 19.58
CA GLU A 176 -19.94 -27.10 20.88
C GLU A 176 -21.08 -27.00 21.91
N PHE A 177 -22.31 -26.69 21.48
CA PHE A 177 -23.48 -26.64 22.36
C PHE A 177 -23.89 -28.05 22.84
N LEU A 178 -23.85 -29.06 21.95
CA LEU A 178 -24.15 -30.46 22.28
C LEU A 178 -23.11 -31.10 23.21
N GLN A 179 -21.84 -30.66 23.16
CA GLN A 179 -20.81 -31.12 24.10
C GLN A 179 -20.95 -30.53 25.52
N LYS A 180 -21.52 -29.33 25.66
CA LYS A 180 -21.68 -28.67 26.97
C LYS A 180 -22.98 -29.02 27.71
N HIS A 181 -23.97 -29.54 27.00
CA HIS A 181 -25.23 -30.03 27.59
C HIS A 181 -25.60 -31.39 27.02
N PRO A 182 -24.95 -32.49 27.45
CA PRO A 182 -25.44 -33.82 27.16
C PRO A 182 -26.77 -34.01 27.92
N GLY A 183 -27.81 -34.42 27.19
CA GLY A 183 -29.05 -34.89 27.82
C GLY A 183 -28.83 -36.17 28.63
#